data_AF-A0A355L6C7-F1
#
_entry.id   AF-A0A355L6C7-F1
#
_cell.length_a   1.000
_cell.length_b   1.000
_cell.length_c   1.000
_cell.angle_alpha   90.00
_cell.angle_beta   90.00
_cell.angle_gamma   90.00
#
_symmetry.space_group_name_H-M   'P 1'
#
loop_
_entity.id
_entity.type
_entity.pdbx_description
1 polymer ?
#
loop_
_entity_poly.entity_id
_entity_poly.type
_entity_poly.pdbx_seq_one_letter_code
_entity_poly.pdbx_strand_id
1 'polypeptide(L)'
;MEKKQTNKIRLITGTAMLTAVAVGLQYVEIAIPIMPSFIKLDFSDLPELIGAFAYGPLAGVIIALLKNLIHMAVSQSGFVGELSNFLLGASFALVAGLIYKHKKTKGEALVAGIAASLVMAVISVPFNYFIIYPLYYNVLGFPEAAVLQMYQVILPKTKSILQAL
;
A
#
# COMPACT_ATOMS: atom_id res chain seq x y z
N MET A 1 -30.12 -11.81 18.56
CA MET A 1 -29.64 -10.53 17.98
C MET A 1 -28.33 -10.07 18.61
N GLU A 2 -28.16 -10.24 19.93
CA GLU A 2 -26.96 -9.89 20.72
C GLU A 2 -25.62 -10.38 20.14
N LYS A 3 -25.44 -11.69 19.85
CA LYS A 3 -24.20 -12.25 19.24
C LYS A 3 -23.79 -11.56 17.93
N LYS A 4 -24.76 -11.17 17.10
CA LYS A 4 -24.51 -10.50 15.81
C LYS A 4 -24.05 -9.05 16.03
N GLN A 5 -24.48 -8.42 17.13
CA GLN A 5 -24.12 -7.07 17.53
C GLN A 5 -22.71 -7.02 18.14
N THR A 6 -22.36 -7.96 19.02
CA THR A 6 -21.02 -8.10 19.59
C THR A 6 -19.94 -8.31 18.51
N ASN A 7 -20.25 -9.10 17.48
CA ASN A 7 -19.34 -9.32 16.36
C ASN A 7 -19.10 -8.06 15.52
N LYS A 8 -20.13 -7.21 15.34
CA LYS A 8 -19.97 -5.92 14.64
C LYS A 8 -19.12 -4.94 15.43
N ILE A 9 -19.36 -4.82 16.73
CA ILE A 9 -18.58 -3.95 17.62
C ILE A 9 -17.11 -4.37 17.56
N ARG A 10 -16.82 -5.67 17.72
CA ARG A 10 -15.44 -6.19 17.67
C ARG A 10 -14.76 -5.94 16.32
N LEU A 11 -15.48 -6.06 15.21
CA LEU A 11 -14.95 -5.76 13.88
C LEU A 11 -14.59 -4.28 13.76
N ILE A 12 -15.50 -3.38 14.13
CA ILE A 12 -15.28 -1.93 14.02
C ILE A 12 -14.12 -1.50 14.93
N THR A 13 -14.15 -1.88 16.20
CA THR A 13 -13.10 -1.53 17.16
C THR A 13 -11.74 -2.09 16.73
N GLY A 14 -11.69 -3.35 16.30
CA GLY A 14 -10.45 -3.98 15.83
C GLY A 14 -9.88 -3.31 14.58
N THR A 15 -10.73 -2.99 13.61
CA THR A 15 -10.33 -2.28 12.39
C THR A 15 -9.82 -0.87 12.72
N ALA A 16 -10.49 -0.15 13.63
CA ALA A 16 -10.06 1.18 14.07
C ALA A 16 -8.71 1.15 14.81
N MET A 17 -8.50 0.18 15.71
CA MET A 17 -7.22 0.01 16.39
C MET A 17 -6.09 -0.30 15.42
N LEU A 18 -6.30 -1.21 14.46
CA LEU A 18 -5.30 -1.53 13.44
C LEU A 18 -5.01 -0.34 12.51
N THR A 19 -6.04 0.46 12.19
CA THR A 19 -5.87 1.72 11.46
C THR A 19 -4.98 2.69 12.23
N ALA A 20 -5.22 2.88 13.53
CA ALA A 20 -4.40 3.77 14.35
C ALA A 20 -2.93 3.32 14.40
N VAL A 21 -2.69 2.01 14.50
CA VAL A 21 -1.33 1.45 14.44
C VAL A 21 -0.73 1.65 13.05
N ALA A 22 -1.48 1.41 11.97
CA ALA A 22 -1.01 1.63 10.61
C ALA A 22 -0.58 3.08 10.38
N VAL A 23 -1.40 4.05 10.81
CA VAL A 23 -1.05 5.48 10.76
C VAL A 23 0.23 5.77 11.54
N GLY A 24 0.33 5.25 12.77
CA GLY A 24 1.53 5.43 13.60
C GLY A 24 2.80 4.89 12.92
N LEU A 25 2.70 3.73 12.27
CA LEU A 25 3.81 3.14 11.51
C LEU A 25 4.12 3.89 10.22
N GLN A 26 3.10 4.43 9.54
CA GLN A 26 3.27 5.21 8.31
C GLN A 26 4.01 6.53 8.59
N TYR A 27 3.80 7.16 9.75
CA TYR A 27 4.58 8.33 10.16
C TYR A 27 6.07 8.04 10.36
N VAL A 28 6.45 6.77 10.57
CA VAL A 28 7.85 6.32 10.67
C VAL A 28 8.33 5.83 9.30
N GLU A 29 7.89 6.51 8.23
CA GLU A 29 8.35 6.25 6.87
C GLU A 29 9.82 6.67 6.67
N ILE A 30 10.58 5.84 5.98
CA ILE A 30 12.02 6.03 5.75
C ILE A 30 12.26 6.14 4.26
N ALA A 31 12.90 7.24 3.84
CA ALA A 31 13.43 7.36 2.49
C ALA A 31 14.67 6.47 2.36
N ILE A 32 14.63 5.51 1.44
CA ILE A 32 15.77 4.65 1.17
C ILE A 32 16.79 5.46 0.35
N PRO A 33 18.07 5.57 0.77
CA PRO A 33 19.04 6.48 0.14
C PRO A 33 19.24 6.32 -1.37
N ILE A 34 19.03 5.12 -1.90
CA ILE A 34 19.17 4.81 -3.33
C ILE A 34 17.87 4.97 -4.12
N MET A 35 16.72 5.09 -3.44
CA MET A 35 15.41 5.15 -4.06
C MET A 35 15.00 6.62 -4.28
N PRO A 36 14.22 6.94 -5.34
CA PRO A 36 13.67 8.29 -5.47
C PRO A 36 12.95 8.73 -4.19
N SER A 37 13.14 9.99 -3.80
CA SER A 37 12.69 10.50 -2.49
C SER A 37 11.17 10.48 -2.27
N PHE A 38 10.40 10.37 -3.35
CA PHE A 38 8.94 10.20 -3.31
C PHE A 38 8.50 8.76 -3.02
N ILE A 39 9.40 7.77 -3.11
CA ILE A 39 9.16 6.39 -2.67
C ILE A 39 9.78 6.21 -1.29
N LYS A 40 8.92 6.10 -0.29
CA LYS A 40 9.32 5.82 1.08
C LYS A 40 8.88 4.43 1.49
N LEU A 41 9.65 3.81 2.38
CA LEU A 41 9.32 2.53 2.95
C LEU A 41 8.73 2.73 4.34
N ASP A 42 7.63 2.04 4.62
CA ASP A 42 6.97 2.01 5.91
C ASP A 42 6.45 0.60 6.23
N PHE A 43 6.00 0.39 7.46
CA PHE A 43 5.48 -0.91 7.94
C PHE A 43 3.96 -0.91 8.12
N SER A 44 3.26 0.09 7.61
CA SER A 44 1.82 0.28 7.80
C SER A 44 0.95 -0.75 7.08
N ASP A 45 1.49 -1.46 6.09
CA ASP A 45 0.83 -2.57 5.41
C ASP A 45 0.71 -3.83 6.30
N LEU A 46 1.51 -3.93 7.36
CA LEU A 46 1.43 -5.07 8.29
C LEU A 46 0.10 -5.08 9.07
N PRO A 47 -0.33 -4.00 9.75
CA PRO A 47 -1.66 -3.93 10.34
C PRO A 47 -2.79 -4.12 9.33
N GLU A 48 -2.61 -3.67 8.10
CA GLU A 48 -3.57 -3.82 7.01
C GLU A 48 -3.79 -5.31 6.66
N LEU A 49 -2.70 -6.04 6.47
CA LEU A 49 -2.72 -7.49 6.24
C LEU A 49 -3.30 -8.26 7.43
N ILE A 50 -2.93 -7.87 8.65
CA ILE A 50 -3.49 -8.45 9.88
C ILE A 50 -5.01 -8.23 9.92
N GLY A 51 -5.48 -7.03 9.55
CA GLY A 51 -6.90 -6.72 9.43
C GLY A 51 -7.61 -7.56 8.39
N ALA A 52 -6.99 -7.74 7.21
CA ALA A 52 -7.51 -8.59 6.15
C ALA A 52 -7.68 -10.05 6.60
N PHE A 53 -6.71 -10.58 7.36
CA PHE A 53 -6.74 -11.96 7.87
C PHE A 53 -7.69 -12.15 9.06
N ALA A 54 -7.76 -11.17 9.97
CA ALA A 54 -8.56 -11.25 11.18
C ALA A 54 -10.05 -10.99 10.90
N TYR A 55 -10.36 -9.92 10.17
CA TYR A 55 -11.72 -9.40 9.98
C TYR A 55 -12.25 -9.56 8.55
N GLY A 56 -11.38 -9.93 7.61
CA GLY A 56 -11.73 -10.21 6.22
C GLY A 56 -11.17 -9.16 5.24
N PRO A 57 -11.16 -9.47 3.94
CA PRO A 57 -10.46 -8.67 2.92
C PRO A 57 -10.85 -7.19 2.94
N LEU A 58 -12.15 -6.90 3.09
CA LEU A 58 -12.66 -5.54 3.10
C LEU A 58 -12.16 -4.73 4.31
N ALA A 59 -11.91 -5.37 5.46
CA ALA A 59 -11.34 -4.69 6.61
C ALA A 59 -9.91 -4.23 6.33
N GLY A 60 -9.12 -5.04 5.62
CA GLY A 60 -7.79 -4.63 5.14
C GLY A 60 -7.86 -3.41 4.22
N VAL A 61 -8.74 -3.44 3.21
CA VAL A 61 -8.95 -2.30 2.30
C VAL A 61 -9.38 -1.03 3.06
N ILE A 62 -10.25 -1.16 4.06
CA ILE A 62 -10.67 -0.02 4.90
C ILE A 62 -9.49 0.52 5.71
N ILE A 63 -8.65 -0.33 6.30
CA ILE A 63 -7.44 0.10 7.01
C ILE A 63 -6.49 0.84 6.05
N ALA A 64 -6.27 0.30 4.85
CA ALA A 64 -5.46 0.91 3.79
C ALA A 64 -5.97 2.31 3.42
N LEU A 65 -7.29 2.45 3.27
CA LEU A 65 -7.91 3.72 2.94
C LEU A 65 -7.75 4.73 4.07
N LEU A 66 -8.14 4.34 5.29
CA LEU A 66 -8.16 5.26 6.42
C LEU A 66 -6.76 5.70 6.83
N LYS A 67 -5.75 4.80 6.79
CA LYS A 67 -4.37 5.18 7.12
C LYS A 67 -3.86 6.28 6.18
N ASN A 68 -4.10 6.09 4.87
CA ASN A 68 -3.66 7.02 3.85
C ASN A 68 -4.44 8.33 3.92
N LEU A 69 -5.76 8.30 4.12
CA LEU A 69 -6.56 9.51 4.32
C LEU A 69 -6.10 10.35 5.52
N ILE A 70 -5.69 9.70 6.61
CA ILE A 70 -5.16 10.41 7.79
C ILE A 70 -3.75 10.94 7.50
N HIS A 71 -2.89 10.13 6.86
CA HIS A 71 -1.53 10.53 6.51
C HIS A 71 -1.49 11.71 5.53
N MET A 72 -2.49 11.85 4.65
CA MET A 72 -2.66 12.99 3.74
C MET A 72 -2.67 14.35 4.47
N ALA A 73 -3.08 14.41 5.75
CA ALA A 73 -3.09 15.65 6.51
C ALA A 73 -1.70 16.16 6.91
N VAL A 74 -0.68 15.30 6.83
CA VAL A 74 0.69 15.58 7.28
C VAL A 74 1.70 15.42 6.15
N SER A 75 1.36 14.64 5.13
CA SER A 75 2.26 14.30 4.05
C SER A 75 2.63 15.49 3.16
N GLN A 76 3.87 15.46 2.67
CA GLN A 76 4.41 16.39 1.70
C GLN A 76 4.40 15.84 0.27
N SER A 77 3.84 14.63 0.05
CA SER A 77 3.89 13.94 -1.25
C SER A 77 2.87 14.48 -2.29
N GLY A 78 2.06 15.47 -1.91
CA GLY A 78 1.07 16.07 -2.80
C GLY A 78 -0.09 15.14 -3.14
N PHE A 79 -0.46 14.24 -2.22
CA PHE A 79 -1.54 13.24 -2.33
C PHE A 79 -1.27 12.08 -3.31
N VAL A 80 -0.29 12.22 -4.20
CA VAL A 80 0.04 11.19 -5.20
C VAL A 80 0.68 9.97 -4.55
N GLY A 81 1.53 10.17 -3.54
CA GLY A 81 2.16 9.08 -2.79
C GLY A 81 1.15 8.27 -1.99
N GLU A 82 0.23 8.94 -1.30
CA GLU A 82 -0.83 8.27 -0.51
C GLU A 82 -1.81 7.53 -1.41
N LEU A 83 -2.11 8.07 -2.60
CA LEU A 83 -2.92 7.39 -3.59
C LEU A 83 -2.24 6.10 -4.06
N SER A 84 -0.94 6.14 -4.37
CA SER A 84 -0.17 4.95 -4.75
C SER A 84 -0.15 3.92 -3.63
N ASN A 85 0.18 4.33 -2.41
CA ASN A 85 0.21 3.46 -1.23
C ASN A 85 -1.16 2.80 -0.99
N PHE A 86 -2.26 3.57 -1.09
CA PHE A 86 -3.59 3.02 -0.96
C PHE A 86 -3.93 2.00 -2.06
N LEU A 87 -3.68 2.30 -3.33
CA LEU A 87 -4.04 1.41 -4.43
C LEU A 87 -3.27 0.09 -4.34
N LEU A 88 -1.97 0.17 -4.08
CA LEU A 88 -1.12 -1.02 -3.97
C LEU A 88 -1.43 -1.81 -2.69
N GLY A 89 -1.49 -1.14 -1.54
CA GLY A 89 -1.87 -1.76 -0.26
C GLY A 89 -3.23 -2.44 -0.35
N ALA A 90 -4.27 -1.71 -0.78
CA ALA A 90 -5.61 -2.26 -0.91
C ALA A 90 -5.66 -3.48 -1.84
N SER A 91 -4.93 -3.47 -2.96
CA SER A 91 -4.83 -4.62 -3.85
C SER A 91 -4.18 -5.83 -3.15
N PHE A 92 -3.10 -5.60 -2.39
CA PHE A 92 -2.39 -6.59 -1.63
C PHE A 92 -3.28 -7.19 -0.53
N ALA A 93 -3.88 -6.35 0.32
CA ALA A 93 -4.76 -6.80 1.41
C ALA A 93 -6.02 -7.50 0.90
N LEU A 94 -6.59 -7.04 -0.22
CA LEU A 94 -7.75 -7.67 -0.84
C LEU A 94 -7.40 -9.09 -1.31
N VAL A 95 -6.33 -9.25 -2.09
CA VAL A 95 -5.93 -10.56 -2.63
C VAL A 95 -5.51 -11.50 -1.50
N ALA A 96 -4.67 -11.04 -0.57
CA ALA A 96 -4.24 -11.85 0.55
C ALA A 96 -5.44 -12.27 1.41
N GLY A 97 -6.32 -11.32 1.74
CA GLY A 97 -7.53 -11.58 2.51
C GLY A 97 -8.48 -12.55 1.82
N LEU A 98 -8.62 -12.47 0.49
CA LEU A 98 -9.48 -13.37 -0.29
C LEU A 98 -8.94 -14.80 -0.24
N ILE A 99 -7.63 -14.99 -0.44
CA ILE A 99 -6.99 -16.31 -0.37
C ILE A 99 -7.13 -16.89 1.04
N TYR A 100 -6.70 -16.14 2.06
CA TYR A 100 -6.70 -16.60 3.45
C TYR A 100 -8.11 -16.89 4.01
N LYS A 101 -9.15 -16.23 3.49
CA LYS A 101 -10.55 -16.47 3.89
C LYS A 101 -10.99 -17.91 3.63
N HIS A 102 -10.42 -18.60 2.65
CA HIS A 102 -10.76 -19.99 2.33
C HIS A 102 -10.25 -20.95 3.41
N LYS A 103 -9.00 -20.78 3.86
CA LYS A 103 -8.38 -21.67 4.84
C LYS A 103 -7.49 -20.90 5.81
N LYS A 104 -7.95 -20.71 7.04
CA LYS A 104 -7.23 -19.91 8.05
C LYS A 104 -6.10 -20.69 8.72
N THR A 105 -5.03 -20.97 7.98
CA THR A 105 -3.84 -21.68 8.46
C THR A 105 -2.57 -20.90 8.18
N LYS A 106 -1.49 -21.17 8.94
CA LYS A 106 -0.20 -20.49 8.73
C LYS A 106 0.36 -20.69 7.32
N GLY A 107 0.18 -21.90 6.75
CA GLY A 107 0.58 -22.19 5.36
C GLY A 107 -0.20 -21.33 4.36
N GLU A 108 -1.51 -21.20 4.54
CA GLU A 108 -2.33 -20.34 3.68
C GLU A 108 -1.96 -18.86 3.81
N ALA A 109 -1.60 -18.39 5.01
CA ALA A 109 -1.15 -17.01 5.21
C ALA A 109 0.12 -16.71 4.39
N LEU A 110 1.06 -17.67 4.33
CA LEU A 110 2.26 -17.54 3.51
C LEU A 110 1.92 -17.52 2.01
N VAL A 111 1.07 -18.45 1.56
CA VAL A 111 0.61 -18.50 0.15
C VAL A 111 -0.13 -17.22 -0.22
N ALA A 112 -1.01 -16.74 0.64
CA ALA A 112 -1.75 -15.49 0.47
C ALA A 112 -0.81 -14.29 0.34
N GLY A 113 0.21 -14.20 1.21
CA GLY A 113 1.21 -13.13 1.15
C GLY A 113 1.99 -13.15 -0.16
N ILE A 114 2.53 -14.31 -0.56
CA ILE A 114 3.31 -14.45 -1.80
C ILE A 114 2.45 -14.11 -3.02
N ALA A 115 1.25 -14.69 -3.11
CA ALA A 115 0.33 -14.45 -4.22
C ALA A 115 -0.09 -12.98 -4.30
N ALA A 116 -0.39 -12.35 -3.15
CA ALA A 116 -0.73 -10.94 -3.10
C ALA A 116 0.43 -10.04 -3.51
N SER A 117 1.67 -10.34 -3.09
CA SER A 117 2.86 -9.59 -3.52
C SER A 117 3.09 -9.71 -5.04
N LEU A 118 2.90 -10.89 -5.62
CA LEU A 118 3.00 -11.09 -7.07
C LEU A 118 1.92 -10.29 -7.82
N VAL A 119 0.68 -10.32 -7.33
CA VAL A 119 -0.41 -9.55 -7.93
C VAL A 119 -0.14 -8.05 -7.80
N MET A 120 0.29 -7.58 -6.64
CA MET A 120 0.67 -6.18 -6.41
C MET A 120 1.82 -5.77 -7.35
N ALA A 121 2.83 -6.61 -7.57
CA ALA A 121 3.93 -6.32 -8.49
C ALA A 121 3.46 -6.22 -9.95
N VAL A 122 2.53 -7.07 -10.38
CA VAL A 122 1.96 -6.97 -11.74
C VAL A 122 1.09 -5.74 -11.89
N ILE A 123 0.30 -5.41 -10.86
CA ILE A 123 -0.62 -4.27 -10.84
C ILE A 123 0.11 -2.94 -10.69
N SER A 124 1.27 -2.90 -10.02
CA SER A 124 2.04 -1.69 -9.80
C SER A 124 2.58 -1.09 -11.09
N VAL A 125 2.94 -1.92 -12.08
CA VAL A 125 3.47 -1.46 -13.38
C VAL A 125 2.46 -0.54 -14.10
N PRO A 126 1.24 -0.97 -14.45
CA PRO A 126 0.29 -0.10 -15.14
C PRO A 126 -0.17 1.07 -14.26
N PHE A 127 -0.36 0.89 -12.95
CA PHE A 127 -0.77 2.01 -12.09
C PHE A 127 0.29 3.08 -12.00
N ASN A 128 1.55 2.70 -11.81
CA ASN A 128 2.60 3.68 -11.74
C ASN A 128 2.83 4.36 -13.09
N TYR A 129 2.82 3.60 -14.19
CA TYR A 129 3.04 4.13 -15.52
C TYR A 129 1.93 5.07 -16.01
N PHE A 130 0.65 4.71 -15.81
CA PHE A 130 -0.48 5.46 -16.37
C PHE A 130 -1.12 6.46 -15.40
N ILE A 131 -0.94 6.30 -14.09
CA ILE A 131 -1.59 7.17 -13.09
C ILE A 131 -0.55 7.94 -12.27
N ILE A 132 0.32 7.23 -11.55
CA ILE A 132 1.16 7.85 -10.53
C ILE A 132 2.22 8.77 -11.15
N TYR A 133 3.01 8.30 -12.11
CA TYR A 133 4.05 9.13 -12.74
C TYR A 133 3.48 10.30 -13.55
N PRO A 134 2.41 10.14 -14.36
CA PRO A 134 1.77 11.27 -15.01
C PRO A 134 1.27 12.33 -14.03
N LEU A 135 0.81 11.95 -12.83
CA LEU A 135 0.47 12.90 -11.77
C LEU A 135 1.71 13.61 -11.23
N TYR A 136 2.81 12.90 -10.98
CA TYR A 136 4.08 13.54 -10.59
C TYR A 136 4.58 14.54 -11.64
N TYR A 137 4.48 14.22 -12.92
CA TYR A 137 4.97 15.10 -13.99
C TYR A 137 4.09 16.32 -14.21
N ASN A 138 2.78 16.11 -14.33
CA ASN A 138 1.86 17.16 -14.79
C ASN A 138 1.26 17.98 -13.64
N VAL A 139 1.10 17.39 -12.45
CA VAL A 139 0.47 18.05 -11.30
C VAL A 139 1.53 18.59 -10.34
N LEU A 140 2.56 17.80 -10.05
CA LEU A 140 3.63 18.19 -9.13
C LEU A 140 4.84 18.82 -9.84
N GLY A 141 4.85 18.85 -11.18
CA GLY A 141 5.87 19.53 -11.97
C GLY A 141 7.24 18.86 -11.96
N PHE A 142 7.32 17.58 -11.58
CA PHE A 142 8.59 16.84 -11.61
C PHE A 142 9.02 16.58 -13.06
N PRO A 143 10.20 17.02 -13.50
CA PRO A 143 10.68 16.71 -14.84
C PRO A 143 10.85 15.20 -15.01
N GLU A 144 10.28 14.61 -16.07
CA GLU A 144 10.43 13.18 -16.37
C GLU A 144 11.90 12.77 -16.43
N ALA A 145 12.74 13.62 -17.04
CA ALA A 145 14.18 13.41 -17.10
C ALA A 145 14.85 13.33 -15.72
N ALA A 146 14.36 14.10 -14.73
CA ALA A 146 14.88 14.06 -13.37
C ALA A 146 14.49 12.75 -12.67
N VAL A 147 13.24 12.30 -12.85
CA VAL A 147 12.78 11.02 -12.30
C VAL A 147 13.52 9.84 -12.94
N LEU A 148 13.75 9.87 -14.25
CA LEU A 148 14.55 8.86 -14.94
C LEU A 148 16.01 8.83 -14.44
N GLN A 149 16.62 10.00 -14.20
CA GLN A 149 17.96 10.08 -13.62
C GLN A 149 18.03 9.46 -12.22
N MET A 150 17.01 9.65 -11.38
CA MET A 150 16.94 8.98 -10.07
C MET A 150 16.93 7.45 -10.22
N TYR A 151 16.22 6.91 -11.21
CA TYR A 151 16.25 5.47 -11.49
C TYR A 151 17.56 4.97 -12.08
N GLN A 152 18.26 5.80 -12.86
CA GLN A 152 19.57 5.46 -13.43
C GLN A 152 20.66 5.35 -12.37
N VAL A 153 20.51 6.01 -11.21
CA VAL A 153 21.40 5.82 -10.05
C VAL A 153 21.31 4.38 -9.52
N ILE A 154 20.11 3.78 -9.53
CA ILE A 154 19.90 2.39 -9.09
C ILE A 154 20.34 1.42 -10.19
N LEU A 155 19.87 1.64 -11.42
CA LEU A 155 20.14 0.80 -12.57
C LEU A 155 20.57 1.67 -13.76
N PRO A 156 21.87 1.84 -14.00
CA PRO A 156 22.39 2.73 -15.05
C PRO A 156 21.93 2.39 -16.48
N LYS A 157 21.44 1.16 -16.70
CA LYS A 157 20.96 0.69 -18.01
C LYS A 157 19.53 1.14 -18.33
N THR A 158 18.82 1.76 -17.39
CA THR A 158 17.42 2.20 -17.56
C THR A 158 17.31 3.31 -18.60
N LYS A 159 16.63 3.04 -19.72
CA LYS A 159 16.42 4.00 -20.83
C LYS A 159 15.04 4.63 -20.84
N SER A 160 14.10 4.12 -20.06
CA SER A 160 12.72 4.60 -19.98
C SER A 160 12.12 4.28 -18.62
N ILE A 161 11.07 5.02 -18.23
CA ILE A 161 10.34 4.80 -16.98
C ILE A 161 9.69 3.42 -16.92
N LEU A 162 9.28 2.85 -18.07
CA LEU A 162 8.74 1.49 -18.12
C LEU A 162 9.78 0.43 -17.74
N GLN A 163 11.07 0.67 -18.00
CA GLN A 163 12.14 -0.23 -17.58
C GLN A 163 12.50 -0.08 -16.09
N ALA A 164 12.06 1.02 -15.46
CA ALA A 164 12.29 1.30 -14.05
C ALA A 164 11.18 0.71 -13.15
N LEU A 165 10.10 0.21 -13.73
CA LEU A 165 8.94 -0.39 -13.08
C LEU A 165 9.03 -1.91 -13.08
#